data_AF-A0A9P0TJ22-F1
#
_entry.id   AF-A0A9P0TJ22-F1
#
_cell.length_a   1.000
_cell.length_b   1.000
_cell.length_c   1.000
_cell.angle_alpha   90.00
_cell.angle_beta   90.00
_cell.angle_gamma   90.00
#
_symmetry.space_group_name_H-M   'P 1'
#
loop_
_entity.id
_entity.type
_entity.pdbx_description
1 polymer ?
#
loop_
_entity_poly.entity_id
_entity_poly.type
_entity_poly.pdbx_seq_one_letter_code
_entity_poly.pdbx_strand_id
1 'polypeptide(L)'
;MAGAQPRRQPKRRVTAPSALIPSTPEGSQTIIEMPENLKVPQSASPVARWGAGDISERELSRERHNLYATPTRRIQRVPRKHVCSATVNKFTGKSSAPSPNLARIKSCLDEYATPKRAKIGPKAASMEDLTPNRPKRDSDGGVTVVVFYRKDRLSVVRSPGLHNASEQQAAARIGRFMLTTAWRRRREEVRCLKKTLEFQVCCSERLRTQVWALKSLLDSDNVKVRLAMRELERLKQLLKEKDIEKALLAKEKIELEQDVCAAEDRMSEISIGWRNTRNELECARAARGSAEQSLALERAAVMEAQAQRDHAYRRISVLEEDLTQHESMLATSEQEATALRRNVEERQRLLDDTCKQLKLEIQTRKRITAECRALSERMLAKAAETAVLGDELSEVRARLTRLELELATTREQLNWWPRPLTRMLGMARCWLRQPMSVPEAVMWTLVPARHGC
;
A
#
# COMPACT_ATOMS: atom_id res chain seq x y z
N MET A 1 -16.20 40.95 22.99
CA MET A 1 -16.16 39.61 22.37
C MET A 1 -14.86 39.51 21.59
N ALA A 2 -13.72 39.22 22.23
CA ALA A 2 -13.24 37.89 22.65
C ALA A 2 -12.89 36.99 21.45
N GLY A 3 -11.62 37.03 21.04
CA GLY A 3 -11.03 36.17 20.01
C GLY A 3 -9.52 36.08 20.24
N ALA A 4 -9.13 35.20 21.16
CA ALA A 4 -7.75 34.98 21.58
C ALA A 4 -6.99 34.07 20.61
N GLN A 5 -5.76 34.44 20.28
CA GLN A 5 -4.74 33.58 19.67
C GLN A 5 -4.20 32.57 20.69
N PRO A 6 -3.80 31.34 20.28
CA PRO A 6 -2.83 30.57 21.02
C PRO A 6 -1.45 30.55 20.34
N ARG A 7 -0.45 30.90 21.15
CA ARG A 7 0.98 30.79 20.88
C ARG A 7 1.44 29.34 20.87
N ARG A 8 2.36 29.05 19.93
CA ARG A 8 3.20 27.86 19.86
C ARG A 8 4.18 27.79 21.06
N GLN A 9 4.44 26.58 21.55
CA GLN A 9 5.69 26.22 22.23
C GLN A 9 6.22 24.88 21.70
N PRO A 10 7.55 24.67 21.59
CA PRO A 10 8.12 23.42 21.10
C PRO A 10 8.72 22.52 22.21
N LYS A 11 8.60 21.20 21.94
CA LYS A 11 9.58 20.13 22.16
C LYS A 11 10.18 19.94 23.56
N ARG A 12 9.63 18.97 24.30
CA ARG A 12 10.38 18.20 25.31
C ARG A 12 11.14 17.06 24.63
N ARG A 13 12.45 17.04 24.90
CA ARG A 13 13.44 16.03 24.54
C ARG A 13 13.39 14.92 25.59
N VAL A 14 13.11 13.68 25.19
CA VAL A 14 13.26 12.50 26.06
C VAL A 14 14.39 11.66 25.49
N THR A 15 15.52 11.66 26.19
CA THR A 15 16.68 10.81 25.95
C THR A 15 16.46 9.46 26.64
N ALA A 16 16.64 8.39 25.88
CA ALA A 16 16.68 7.01 26.34
C ALA A 16 17.93 6.74 27.22
N PRO A 17 17.88 5.80 28.18
CA PRO A 17 19.09 5.26 28.78
C PRO A 17 19.61 4.07 27.96
N SER A 18 20.88 4.16 27.56
CA SER A 18 21.68 3.04 27.06
C SER A 18 21.89 2.01 28.15
N ALA A 19 21.66 0.74 27.82
CA ALA A 19 22.13 -0.40 28.57
C ALA A 19 23.02 -1.26 27.67
N LEU A 20 23.98 -1.95 28.30
CA LEU A 20 24.82 -3.07 27.83
C LEU A 20 26.19 -2.76 27.25
N ILE A 21 27.21 -2.88 28.12
CA ILE A 21 28.46 -3.62 27.88
C ILE A 21 28.77 -4.40 29.17
N PRO A 22 28.99 -5.73 29.12
CA PRO A 22 30.34 -6.21 29.41
C PRO A 22 30.83 -7.36 28.49
N SER A 23 32.11 -7.23 28.14
CA SER A 23 33.19 -8.24 27.98
C SER A 23 32.92 -9.62 27.37
N THR A 24 33.72 -9.87 26.34
CA THR A 24 34.08 -11.09 25.59
C THR A 24 34.92 -12.12 26.38
N PRO A 25 35.25 -13.30 25.79
CA PRO A 25 35.14 -14.62 26.44
C PRO A 25 36.48 -15.32 26.72
N GLU A 26 36.42 -16.33 27.59
CA GLU A 26 37.29 -17.51 27.61
C GLU A 26 36.34 -18.71 27.75
N GLY A 27 36.31 -19.71 26.88
CA GLY A 27 37.39 -20.63 26.58
C GLY A 27 37.02 -21.97 27.22
N SER A 28 36.70 -23.00 26.43
CA SER A 28 37.05 -24.41 26.67
C SER A 28 36.38 -25.34 25.67
N GLN A 29 37.22 -26.13 25.05
CA GLN A 29 36.95 -27.24 24.16
C GLN A 29 36.33 -28.41 24.93
N THR A 30 35.33 -29.07 24.35
CA THR A 30 35.16 -30.53 24.52
C THR A 30 34.59 -31.11 23.23
N ILE A 31 35.47 -31.83 22.55
CA ILE A 31 35.18 -32.95 21.67
C ILE A 31 34.36 -33.98 22.47
N ILE A 32 33.30 -34.56 21.88
CA ILE A 32 32.89 -35.97 22.04
C ILE A 32 31.73 -36.25 21.06
N GLU A 33 32.04 -37.12 20.10
CA GLU A 33 31.22 -38.20 19.52
C GLU A 33 29.87 -37.92 18.83
N MET A 34 29.86 -38.21 17.53
CA MET A 34 28.68 -38.66 16.81
C MET A 34 28.24 -40.07 17.25
N PRO A 35 26.94 -40.36 17.09
CA PRO A 35 26.58 -41.63 16.47
C PRO A 35 25.70 -41.44 15.22
N GLU A 36 25.99 -42.28 14.25
CA GLU A 36 25.28 -42.50 13.00
C GLU A 36 23.84 -43.00 13.21
N ASN A 37 23.05 -42.86 12.14
CA ASN A 37 21.82 -43.58 11.82
C ASN A 37 20.50 -43.07 12.40
N LEU A 38 19.84 -42.13 11.70
CA LEU A 38 18.38 -42.17 11.57
C LEU A 38 17.93 -41.83 10.14
N LYS A 39 17.25 -42.81 9.54
CA LYS A 39 16.58 -42.82 8.25
C LYS A 39 15.73 -41.56 8.02
N VAL A 40 15.98 -40.90 6.90
CA VAL A 40 15.06 -39.93 6.29
C VAL A 40 13.86 -40.69 5.70
N PRO A 41 12.60 -40.40 6.07
CA PRO A 41 11.48 -40.71 5.21
C PRO A 41 11.25 -39.55 4.25
N GLN A 42 11.35 -39.84 2.95
CA GLN A 42 10.73 -39.03 1.91
C GLN A 42 9.23 -38.94 2.19
N SER A 43 8.73 -37.76 2.50
CA SER A 43 7.29 -37.46 2.47
C SER A 43 7.00 -36.50 1.33
N ALA A 44 6.13 -36.97 0.44
CA ALA A 44 5.63 -36.25 -0.71
C ALA A 44 4.85 -35.00 -0.30
N SER A 45 5.10 -33.92 -1.03
CA SER A 45 4.31 -32.69 -1.01
C SER A 45 2.83 -33.00 -1.30
N PRO A 46 1.85 -32.49 -0.52
CA PRO A 46 0.46 -32.54 -0.94
C PRO A 46 0.20 -31.41 -1.94
N VAL A 47 -0.29 -31.82 -3.12
CA VAL A 47 -0.91 -30.96 -4.12
C VAL A 47 -2.12 -30.27 -3.48
N ALA A 48 -2.08 -28.94 -3.39
CA ALA A 48 -3.25 -28.13 -3.04
C ALA A 48 -4.27 -28.25 -4.17
N ARG A 49 -5.34 -29.04 -3.95
CA ARG A 49 -6.55 -28.97 -4.76
C ARG A 49 -7.24 -27.63 -4.50
N TRP A 50 -7.15 -26.73 -5.47
CA TRP A 50 -8.12 -25.65 -5.65
C TRP A 50 -9.51 -26.26 -5.85
N GLY A 51 -10.46 -25.89 -5.00
CA GLY A 51 -11.80 -26.44 -5.02
C GLY A 51 -12.69 -25.89 -3.90
N ALA A 52 -12.79 -24.57 -3.79
CA ALA A 52 -13.85 -23.86 -3.08
C ALA A 52 -14.10 -22.62 -3.95
N GLY A 53 -15.03 -22.64 -4.90
CA GLY A 53 -16.46 -22.66 -4.60
C GLY A 53 -16.85 -21.24 -4.25
N ASP A 54 -17.10 -20.41 -5.27
CA ASP A 54 -17.59 -19.03 -5.13
C ASP A 54 -18.95 -19.04 -4.41
N ILE A 55 -18.90 -18.94 -3.09
CA ILE A 55 -20.06 -18.68 -2.24
C ILE A 55 -20.45 -17.23 -2.47
N SER A 56 -21.56 -17.02 -3.18
CA SER A 56 -22.06 -15.68 -3.51
C SER A 56 -22.33 -14.87 -2.24
N GLU A 57 -22.15 -13.55 -2.27
CA GLU A 57 -22.44 -12.64 -1.14
C GLU A 57 -23.86 -12.81 -0.56
N ARG A 58 -24.79 -13.36 -1.36
CA ARG A 58 -26.16 -13.68 -0.95
C ARG A 58 -26.22 -14.86 0.04
N GLU A 59 -25.26 -15.78 -0.01
CA GLU A 59 -25.15 -16.92 0.92
C GLU A 59 -24.43 -16.50 2.22
N LEU A 60 -23.39 -15.66 2.14
CA LEU A 60 -22.75 -15.05 3.32
C LEU A 60 -23.71 -14.14 4.11
N SER A 61 -24.64 -13.46 3.43
CA SER A 61 -25.66 -12.64 4.08
C SER A 61 -26.70 -13.48 4.84
N ARG A 62 -26.99 -14.70 4.37
CA ARG A 62 -27.86 -15.67 5.07
C ARG A 62 -27.17 -16.25 6.30
N GLU A 63 -25.88 -16.54 6.24
CA GLU A 63 -25.12 -16.99 7.41
C GLU A 63 -24.98 -15.90 8.47
N ARG A 64 -24.78 -14.63 8.07
CA ARG A 64 -24.77 -13.50 9.02
C ARG A 64 -26.13 -13.26 9.69
N HIS A 65 -27.25 -13.45 8.97
CA HIS A 65 -28.58 -13.40 9.59
C HIS A 65 -28.83 -14.55 10.59
N ASN A 66 -28.21 -15.72 10.38
CA ASN A 66 -28.32 -16.86 11.29
C ASN A 66 -27.46 -16.73 12.56
N LEU A 67 -26.44 -15.87 12.56
CA LEU A 67 -25.58 -15.61 13.73
C LEU A 67 -26.14 -14.50 14.65
N TYR A 68 -27.01 -13.62 14.12
CA TYR A 68 -27.68 -12.56 14.89
C TYR A 68 -29.15 -12.85 15.23
N ALA A 69 -29.74 -13.89 14.64
CA ALA A 69 -31.06 -14.38 15.04
C ALA A 69 -30.92 -15.33 16.23
N THR A 70 -31.15 -14.83 17.45
CA THR A 70 -31.38 -15.66 18.63
C THR A 70 -32.51 -16.65 18.33
N PRO A 71 -32.26 -17.97 18.34
CA PRO A 71 -33.37 -18.91 18.29
C PRO A 71 -34.02 -18.90 19.66
N THR A 72 -35.25 -18.39 19.76
CA THR A 72 -36.14 -18.68 20.89
C THR A 72 -36.42 -20.19 20.87
N ARG A 73 -35.52 -20.95 21.48
CA ARG A 73 -35.56 -22.40 21.56
C ARG A 73 -36.75 -22.77 22.44
N ARG A 74 -37.86 -23.09 21.80
CA ARG A 74 -39.02 -23.74 22.41
C ARG A 74 -38.52 -25.03 23.06
N ILE A 75 -38.41 -25.02 24.38
CA ILE A 75 -38.05 -26.19 25.19
C ILE A 75 -39.19 -27.21 25.01
N GLN A 76 -39.00 -28.19 24.13
CA GLN A 76 -39.78 -29.42 24.18
C GLN A 76 -39.39 -30.16 25.46
N ARG A 77 -40.31 -30.19 26.42
CA ARG A 77 -40.21 -31.05 27.61
C ARG A 77 -40.36 -32.50 27.16
N VAL A 78 -39.26 -33.23 27.12
CA VAL A 78 -39.25 -34.69 27.04
C VAL A 78 -39.76 -35.25 28.38
N PRO A 79 -40.59 -36.31 28.43
CA PRO A 79 -41.13 -36.84 29.68
C PRO A 79 -40.01 -37.52 30.47
N ARG A 80 -39.64 -36.93 31.61
CA ARG A 80 -38.76 -37.58 32.58
C ARG A 80 -39.53 -38.72 33.23
N LYS A 81 -39.00 -39.94 33.10
CA LYS A 81 -39.40 -41.12 33.86
C LYS A 81 -39.48 -40.76 35.34
N HIS A 82 -40.64 -41.01 35.95
CA HIS A 82 -40.87 -40.88 37.38
C HIS A 82 -39.98 -41.88 38.12
N VAL A 83 -38.86 -41.41 38.67
CA VAL A 83 -38.21 -42.09 39.80
C VAL A 83 -38.95 -41.62 41.05
N CYS A 84 -39.79 -42.49 41.61
CA CYS A 84 -40.37 -42.32 42.93
C CYS A 84 -39.23 -42.32 43.97
N SER A 85 -38.71 -41.13 44.29
CA SER A 85 -37.86 -40.94 45.46
C SER A 85 -38.77 -40.50 46.60
N ALA A 86 -39.21 -41.47 47.39
CA ALA A 86 -39.84 -41.22 48.68
C ALA A 86 -38.78 -40.65 49.64
N THR A 87 -38.72 -39.34 49.77
CA THR A 87 -38.07 -38.71 50.92
C THR A 87 -39.02 -38.82 52.11
N VAL A 88 -38.81 -39.85 52.95
CA VAL A 88 -39.41 -39.92 54.28
C VAL A 88 -38.71 -38.87 55.14
N ASN A 89 -39.18 -37.62 55.05
CA ASN A 89 -38.77 -36.54 55.92
C ASN A 89 -39.61 -36.62 57.20
N LYS A 90 -39.05 -37.21 58.27
CA LYS A 90 -39.75 -37.49 59.54
C LYS A 90 -39.66 -36.37 60.60
N PHE A 91 -39.19 -35.17 60.26
CA PHE A 91 -39.11 -34.08 61.25
C PHE A 91 -39.38 -32.71 60.63
N THR A 92 -40.65 -32.43 60.29
CA THR A 92 -41.18 -31.05 60.28
C THR A 92 -42.63 -31.10 60.76
N GLY A 93 -42.83 -30.84 62.05
CA GLY A 93 -44.15 -30.78 62.67
C GLY A 93 -44.94 -29.58 62.16
N LYS A 94 -46.06 -29.84 61.47
CA LYS A 94 -47.14 -28.86 61.34
C LYS A 94 -48.09 -29.05 62.52
N SER A 95 -48.34 -27.97 63.24
CA SER A 95 -49.35 -27.85 64.29
C SER A 95 -50.73 -28.21 63.72
N SER A 96 -51.18 -29.44 63.95
CA SER A 96 -52.57 -29.83 63.75
C SER A 96 -53.24 -29.89 65.12
N ALA A 97 -54.43 -29.30 65.23
CA ALA A 97 -55.24 -29.31 66.44
C ALA A 97 -55.34 -30.72 67.05
N PRO A 98 -55.28 -30.84 68.40
CA PRO A 98 -55.32 -32.14 69.06
C PRO A 98 -56.63 -32.87 68.74
N SER A 99 -56.52 -34.18 68.47
CA SER A 99 -57.68 -35.02 68.20
C SER A 99 -58.66 -34.97 69.38
N PRO A 100 -59.98 -35.14 69.16
CA PRO A 100 -60.99 -35.04 70.21
C PRO A 100 -60.75 -36.00 71.39
N ASN A 101 -60.06 -37.13 71.17
CA ASN A 101 -59.65 -38.05 72.22
C ASN A 101 -58.48 -37.50 73.08
N LEU A 102 -57.54 -36.75 72.49
CA LEU A 102 -56.48 -36.06 73.23
C LEU A 102 -57.03 -34.87 74.04
N ALA A 103 -58.06 -34.19 73.54
CA ALA A 103 -58.77 -33.15 74.31
C ALA A 103 -59.53 -33.74 75.51
N ARG A 104 -60.14 -34.92 75.34
CA ARG A 104 -60.82 -35.65 76.43
C ARG A 104 -59.84 -36.14 77.50
N ILE A 105 -58.69 -36.67 77.08
CA ILE A 105 -57.62 -37.10 78.00
C ILE A 105 -57.02 -35.90 78.73
N LYS A 106 -56.82 -34.75 78.06
CA LYS A 106 -56.39 -33.51 78.72
C LYS A 106 -57.44 -32.97 79.68
N SER A 107 -58.72 -32.97 79.32
CA SER A 107 -59.82 -32.60 80.22
C SER A 107 -59.88 -33.48 81.47
N CYS A 108 -59.70 -34.80 81.33
CA CYS A 108 -59.63 -35.70 82.48
C CYS A 108 -58.38 -35.47 83.33
N LEU A 109 -57.23 -35.12 82.73
CA LEU A 109 -56.00 -34.80 83.47
C LEU A 109 -56.07 -33.43 84.16
N ASP A 110 -56.76 -32.45 83.56
CA ASP A 110 -56.96 -31.11 84.13
C ASP A 110 -57.91 -31.15 85.34
N GLU A 111 -58.87 -32.10 85.39
CA GLU A 111 -59.69 -32.37 86.59
C GLU A 111 -58.85 -32.87 87.79
N TYR A 112 -57.69 -33.49 87.56
CA TYR A 112 -56.74 -33.88 88.62
C TYR A 112 -55.61 -32.87 88.85
N ALA A 113 -55.46 -31.85 87.98
CA ALA A 113 -54.37 -30.87 88.05
C ALA A 113 -54.62 -29.75 89.09
N THR A 114 -55.83 -29.65 89.65
CA THR A 114 -56.13 -28.70 90.74
C THR A 114 -56.17 -29.39 92.10
N PRO A 115 -55.14 -29.26 92.95
CA PRO A 115 -55.21 -29.79 94.30
C PRO A 115 -56.08 -28.86 95.15
N LYS A 116 -57.33 -29.24 95.41
CA LYS A 116 -58.04 -28.80 96.63
C LYS A 116 -57.29 -29.38 97.82
N ARG A 117 -56.33 -28.62 98.36
CA ARG A 117 -55.63 -28.94 99.61
C ARG A 117 -56.64 -28.99 100.76
N ALA A 118 -57.10 -30.19 101.11
CA ALA A 118 -57.55 -30.47 102.46
C ALA A 118 -56.32 -30.46 103.38
N LYS A 119 -56.36 -29.66 104.46
CA LYS A 119 -55.30 -29.60 105.46
C LYS A 119 -55.27 -30.93 106.24
N ILE A 120 -54.31 -31.79 105.91
CA ILE A 120 -53.91 -32.92 106.75
C ILE A 120 -52.58 -32.53 107.39
N GLY A 121 -52.54 -32.53 108.72
CA GLY A 121 -51.43 -32.07 109.54
C GLY A 121 -50.14 -32.90 109.39
N PRO A 122 -49.02 -32.41 109.94
CA PRO A 122 -47.68 -32.91 109.66
C PRO A 122 -47.44 -34.24 110.37
N LYS A 123 -46.92 -35.23 109.65
CA LYS A 123 -46.28 -36.41 110.24
C LYS A 123 -44.89 -36.58 109.62
N ALA A 124 -43.92 -36.70 110.50
CA ALA A 124 -42.47 -36.96 110.39
C ALA A 124 -42.01 -37.61 109.07
N ALA A 125 -40.98 -37.09 108.40
CA ALA A 125 -39.54 -37.13 108.74
C ALA A 125 -38.95 -38.56 108.70
N SER A 126 -38.02 -38.75 107.75
CA SER A 126 -37.00 -39.80 107.64
C SER A 126 -37.46 -41.25 107.36
N MET A 127 -37.16 -41.73 106.15
CA MET A 127 -37.11 -43.16 105.78
C MET A 127 -35.66 -43.68 105.86
N GLU A 128 -35.03 -43.63 107.03
CA GLU A 128 -33.66 -44.13 107.21
C GLU A 128 -33.45 -45.03 108.44
N ASP A 129 -34.53 -45.48 109.10
CA ASP A 129 -34.45 -46.38 110.27
C ASP A 129 -35.30 -47.65 110.14
N LEU A 130 -35.13 -48.42 109.05
CA LEU A 130 -35.66 -49.78 108.98
C LEU A 130 -34.66 -50.76 108.33
N THR A 131 -33.50 -50.94 108.97
CA THR A 131 -32.68 -52.16 108.83
C THR A 131 -31.94 -52.45 110.13
N PRO A 132 -32.30 -53.51 110.90
CA PRO A 132 -31.42 -54.00 111.95
C PRO A 132 -30.43 -54.98 111.34
N ASN A 133 -29.17 -54.57 111.23
CA ASN A 133 -27.93 -55.36 111.39
C ASN A 133 -26.80 -54.87 110.47
N ARG A 134 -25.92 -54.02 111.00
CA ARG A 134 -24.47 -54.24 110.88
C ARG A 134 -23.73 -53.79 112.15
N PRO A 135 -22.67 -54.52 112.55
CA PRO A 135 -21.96 -54.32 113.79
C PRO A 135 -21.00 -53.13 113.70
N LYS A 136 -20.86 -52.37 114.78
CA LYS A 136 -19.71 -51.50 115.03
C LYS A 136 -18.52 -52.37 115.41
N ARG A 137 -17.41 -52.20 114.71
CA ARG A 137 -16.07 -52.43 115.26
C ARG A 137 -15.60 -51.09 115.80
N ASP A 138 -15.46 -51.00 117.12
CA ASP A 138 -14.47 -50.10 117.70
C ASP A 138 -13.42 -51.00 118.37
N SER A 139 -12.18 -50.75 118.01
CA SER A 139 -10.98 -51.39 118.50
C SER A 139 -10.84 -51.17 120.01
N ASP A 140 -10.38 -52.21 120.70
CA ASP A 140 -9.70 -52.21 121.99
C ASP A 140 -9.90 -50.98 122.89
N GLY A 141 -10.75 -51.17 123.90
CA GLY A 141 -10.90 -50.19 124.96
C GLY A 141 -12.09 -50.47 125.86
N GLY A 142 -12.18 -51.70 126.36
CA GLY A 142 -13.05 -52.05 127.49
C GLY A 142 -14.54 -51.83 127.26
N VAL A 143 -15.22 -52.79 126.64
CA VAL A 143 -16.68 -52.89 126.76
C VAL A 143 -17.03 -54.36 126.94
N THR A 144 -17.54 -54.64 128.13
CA THR A 144 -18.50 -55.68 128.47
C THR A 144 -18.90 -56.55 127.29
N VAL A 145 -18.36 -57.75 127.26
CA VAL A 145 -19.03 -58.86 126.58
C VAL A 145 -20.38 -58.98 127.29
N VAL A 146 -21.44 -58.42 126.69
CA VAL A 146 -22.79 -58.91 126.96
C VAL A 146 -22.84 -60.29 126.31
N VAL A 147 -22.17 -61.23 126.98
CA VAL A 147 -22.52 -62.63 126.88
C VAL A 147 -23.94 -62.63 127.41
N PHE A 148 -24.92 -62.72 126.52
CA PHE A 148 -26.20 -63.30 126.90
C PHE A 148 -25.91 -64.77 127.21
N TYR A 149 -25.28 -65.00 128.36
CA TYR A 149 -25.44 -66.23 129.10
C TYR A 149 -26.95 -66.31 129.27
N ARG A 150 -27.61 -67.23 128.55
CA ARG A 150 -28.87 -67.80 129.00
C ARG A 150 -28.58 -68.50 130.32
N LYS A 151 -28.42 -67.70 131.37
CA LYS A 151 -28.34 -68.12 132.75
C LYS A 151 -29.68 -67.79 133.38
N ASP A 152 -30.25 -68.85 133.90
CA ASP A 152 -30.99 -68.85 135.14
C ASP A 152 -32.36 -68.20 135.15
N ARG A 153 -33.33 -69.12 135.21
CA ARG A 153 -34.55 -69.01 136.00
C ARG A 153 -35.53 -67.99 135.46
N LEU A 154 -36.15 -68.34 134.33
CA LEU A 154 -37.60 -68.21 134.30
C LEU A 154 -38.10 -68.93 135.55
N SER A 155 -38.56 -68.18 136.55
CA SER A 155 -39.48 -68.72 137.52
C SER A 155 -40.58 -69.32 136.68
N VAL A 156 -40.62 -70.65 136.62
CA VAL A 156 -41.86 -71.34 136.34
C VAL A 156 -42.75 -70.87 137.48
N VAL A 157 -43.44 -69.74 137.28
CA VAL A 157 -44.66 -69.44 138.00
C VAL A 157 -45.51 -70.65 137.66
N ARG A 158 -45.44 -71.66 138.53
CA ARG A 158 -46.38 -72.75 138.55
C ARG A 158 -47.69 -72.03 138.78
N SER A 159 -48.44 -71.83 137.70
CA SER A 159 -49.86 -71.57 137.83
C SER A 159 -50.39 -72.59 138.86
N PRO A 160 -51.21 -72.16 139.83
CA PRO A 160 -51.80 -73.04 140.83
C PRO A 160 -52.21 -74.32 140.13
N GLY A 161 -51.64 -75.45 140.57
CA GLY A 161 -51.75 -76.71 139.85
C GLY A 161 -53.22 -76.90 139.50
N LEU A 162 -53.52 -77.00 138.22
CA LEU A 162 -54.88 -77.16 137.71
C LEU A 162 -55.49 -78.34 138.50
N HIS A 163 -56.40 -78.03 139.44
CA HIS A 163 -56.77 -78.89 140.57
C HIS A 163 -57.68 -80.06 140.15
N ASN A 164 -58.10 -80.03 138.89
CA ASN A 164 -58.88 -81.07 138.24
C ASN A 164 -58.18 -81.51 136.95
N ALA A 165 -58.23 -82.81 136.62
CA ALA A 165 -57.69 -83.35 135.37
C ALA A 165 -58.24 -82.60 134.12
N SER A 166 -59.45 -82.05 134.22
CA SER A 166 -60.10 -81.21 133.22
C SER A 166 -59.37 -79.89 132.93
N GLU A 167 -58.84 -79.25 133.96
CA GLU A 167 -58.13 -77.97 133.86
C GLU A 167 -56.73 -78.15 133.25
N GLN A 168 -56.00 -79.22 133.63
CA GLN A 168 -54.72 -79.61 133.00
C GLN A 168 -54.90 -79.90 131.52
N GLN A 169 -55.98 -80.61 131.20
CA GLN A 169 -56.34 -80.90 129.82
C GLN A 169 -56.73 -79.62 129.05
N ALA A 170 -57.39 -78.66 129.69
CA ALA A 170 -57.72 -77.35 129.10
C ALA A 170 -56.46 -76.51 128.83
N ALA A 171 -55.53 -76.39 129.78
CA ALA A 171 -54.28 -75.67 129.59
C ALA A 171 -53.38 -76.31 128.53
N ALA A 172 -53.32 -77.65 128.47
CA ALA A 172 -52.62 -78.36 127.40
C ALA A 172 -53.25 -78.12 126.03
N ARG A 173 -54.59 -78.03 125.95
CA ARG A 173 -55.31 -77.64 124.72
C ARG A 173 -55.00 -76.20 124.32
N ILE A 174 -54.99 -75.25 125.26
CA ILE A 174 -54.65 -73.84 125.01
C ILE A 174 -53.19 -73.70 124.58
N GLY A 175 -52.23 -74.35 125.25
CA GLY A 175 -50.82 -74.34 124.89
C GLY A 175 -50.56 -74.95 123.51
N ARG A 176 -51.21 -76.07 123.18
CA ARG A 176 -51.18 -76.65 121.83
C ARG A 176 -51.79 -75.70 120.80
N PHE A 177 -52.91 -75.05 121.12
CA PHE A 177 -53.53 -74.06 120.24
C PHE A 177 -52.59 -72.87 119.99
N MET A 178 -52.03 -72.26 121.04
CA MET A 178 -51.09 -71.14 120.94
C MET A 178 -49.82 -71.49 120.17
N LEU A 179 -49.24 -72.68 120.40
CA LEU A 179 -48.10 -73.16 119.64
C LEU A 179 -48.47 -73.36 118.16
N THR A 180 -49.65 -73.92 117.89
CA THR A 180 -50.14 -74.15 116.53
C THR A 180 -50.44 -72.83 115.81
N THR A 181 -51.02 -71.83 116.48
CA THR A 181 -51.28 -70.51 115.90
C THR A 181 -49.99 -69.72 115.69
N ALA A 182 -49.04 -69.75 116.63
CA ALA A 182 -47.72 -69.15 116.47
C ALA A 182 -46.94 -69.81 115.32
N TRP A 183 -46.97 -71.14 115.21
CA TRP A 183 -46.35 -71.87 114.10
C TRP A 183 -47.00 -71.54 112.76
N ARG A 184 -48.34 -71.48 112.68
CA ARG A 184 -49.06 -71.06 111.47
C ARG A 184 -48.72 -69.64 111.07
N ARG A 185 -48.67 -68.70 112.03
CA ARG A 185 -48.29 -67.30 111.79
C ARG A 185 -46.85 -67.19 111.28
N ARG A 186 -45.91 -67.89 111.92
CA ARG A 186 -44.51 -67.89 111.49
C ARG A 186 -44.34 -68.52 110.11
N ARG A 187 -45.08 -69.59 109.82
CA ARG A 187 -45.11 -70.21 108.49
C ARG A 187 -45.65 -69.25 107.43
N GLU A 188 -46.67 -68.45 107.76
CA GLU A 188 -47.19 -67.40 106.88
C GLU A 188 -46.18 -66.28 106.64
N GLU A 189 -45.50 -65.80 107.68
CA GLU A 189 -44.43 -64.81 107.57
C GLU A 189 -43.29 -65.33 106.67
N VAL A 190 -42.84 -66.57 106.88
CA VAL A 190 -41.81 -67.19 106.04
C VAL A 190 -42.29 -67.34 104.60
N ARG A 191 -43.56 -67.71 104.36
CA ARG A 191 -44.14 -67.78 103.02
C ARG A 191 -44.18 -66.40 102.36
N CYS A 192 -44.57 -65.36 103.10
CA CYS A 192 -44.61 -63.98 102.63
C CYS A 192 -43.20 -63.49 102.28
N LEU A 193 -42.21 -63.68 103.17
CA LEU A 193 -40.81 -63.34 102.92
C LEU A 193 -40.25 -64.08 101.70
N LYS A 194 -40.56 -65.38 101.53
CA LYS A 194 -40.17 -66.14 100.35
C LYS A 194 -40.73 -65.52 99.07
N LYS A 195 -42.03 -65.19 99.03
CA LYS A 195 -42.67 -64.54 97.88
C LYS A 195 -42.05 -63.16 97.58
N THR A 196 -41.77 -62.37 98.61
CA THR A 196 -41.11 -61.06 98.45
C THR A 196 -39.70 -61.23 97.90
N LEU A 197 -38.93 -62.21 98.39
CA LEU A 197 -37.60 -62.51 97.87
C LEU A 197 -37.64 -62.97 96.42
N GLU A 198 -38.57 -63.86 96.05
CA GLU A 198 -38.78 -64.30 94.67
C GLU A 198 -39.12 -63.12 93.74
N PHE A 199 -39.99 -62.22 94.20
CA PHE A 199 -40.31 -60.99 93.46
C PHE A 199 -39.07 -60.09 93.29
N GLN A 200 -38.29 -59.89 94.36
CA GLN A 200 -37.06 -59.09 94.29
C GLN A 200 -36.00 -59.73 93.37
N VAL A 201 -35.83 -61.05 93.39
CA VAL A 201 -34.95 -61.77 92.46
C VAL A 201 -35.44 -61.56 91.03
N CYS A 202 -36.73 -61.72 90.75
CA CYS A 202 -37.33 -61.47 89.44
C CYS A 202 -37.11 -60.01 88.97
N CYS A 203 -37.28 -59.03 89.84
CA CYS A 203 -36.95 -57.63 89.55
C CYS A 203 -35.46 -57.44 89.24
N SER A 204 -34.57 -58.09 90.01
CA SER A 204 -33.12 -58.02 89.78
C SER A 204 -32.71 -58.63 88.45
N GLU A 205 -33.33 -59.74 88.04
CA GLU A 205 -33.09 -60.37 86.75
C GLU A 205 -33.60 -59.49 85.60
N ARG A 206 -34.79 -58.90 85.74
CA ARG A 206 -35.31 -57.92 84.77
C ARG A 206 -34.36 -56.73 84.61
N LEU A 207 -33.82 -56.20 85.71
CA LEU A 207 -32.83 -55.13 85.66
C LEU A 207 -31.54 -55.57 84.97
N ARG A 208 -31.03 -56.78 85.24
CA ARG A 208 -29.86 -57.32 84.52
C ARG A 208 -30.10 -57.40 83.01
N THR A 209 -31.27 -57.87 82.58
CA THR A 209 -31.64 -57.93 81.16
C THR A 209 -31.73 -56.54 80.54
N GLN A 210 -32.31 -55.57 81.24
CA GLN A 210 -32.38 -54.17 80.78
C GLN A 210 -30.97 -53.55 80.65
N VAL A 211 -30.10 -53.74 81.63
CA VAL A 211 -28.70 -53.27 81.58
C VAL A 211 -27.95 -53.93 80.42
N TRP A 212 -28.15 -55.21 80.18
CA TRP A 212 -27.54 -55.91 79.05
C TRP A 212 -28.01 -55.37 77.69
N ALA A 213 -29.32 -55.11 77.54
CA ALA A 213 -29.87 -54.50 76.33
C ALA A 213 -29.33 -53.09 76.09
N LEU A 214 -29.25 -52.27 77.14
CA LEU A 214 -28.65 -50.93 77.07
C LEU A 214 -27.17 -50.98 76.68
N LYS A 215 -26.41 -51.95 77.22
CA LYS A 215 -25.01 -52.16 76.85
C LYS A 215 -24.88 -52.53 75.37
N SER A 216 -25.70 -53.46 74.88
CA SER A 216 -25.70 -53.84 73.46
C SER A 216 -26.06 -52.68 72.53
N LEU A 217 -27.01 -51.81 72.93
CA LEU A 217 -27.35 -50.61 72.17
C LEU A 217 -26.18 -49.62 72.14
N LEU A 218 -25.54 -49.39 73.29
CA LEU A 218 -24.36 -48.53 73.39
C LEU A 218 -23.20 -49.06 72.51
N ASP A 219 -22.95 -50.36 72.53
CA ASP A 219 -21.92 -51.00 71.70
C ASP A 219 -22.23 -50.84 70.19
N SER A 220 -23.50 -51.00 69.80
CA SER A 220 -23.96 -50.74 68.42
C SER A 220 -23.73 -49.29 68.00
N ASP A 221 -24.12 -48.33 68.84
CA ASP A 221 -23.96 -46.91 68.53
C ASP A 221 -22.49 -46.50 68.50
N ASN A 222 -21.64 -47.08 69.35
CA ASN A 222 -20.18 -46.92 69.28
C ASN A 222 -19.60 -47.44 67.96
N VAL A 223 -20.12 -48.54 67.39
CA VAL A 223 -19.72 -49.01 66.05
C VAL A 223 -20.13 -47.99 64.98
N LYS A 224 -21.35 -47.45 65.04
CA LYS A 224 -21.83 -46.43 64.09
C LYS A 224 -20.99 -45.16 64.15
N VAL A 225 -20.65 -44.68 65.36
CA VAL A 225 -19.78 -43.52 65.54
C VAL A 225 -18.40 -43.78 64.94
N ARG A 226 -17.80 -44.95 65.17
CA ARG A 226 -16.51 -45.30 64.55
C ARG A 226 -16.57 -45.34 63.02
N LEU A 227 -17.66 -45.83 62.43
CA LEU A 227 -17.85 -45.81 60.98
C LEU A 227 -18.01 -44.37 60.46
N ALA A 228 -18.80 -43.54 61.14
CA ALA A 228 -18.98 -42.14 60.77
C ALA A 228 -17.66 -41.35 60.87
N MET A 229 -16.81 -41.63 61.87
CA MET A 229 -15.49 -41.02 62.00
C MET A 229 -14.57 -41.40 60.82
N ARG A 230 -14.53 -42.68 60.43
CA ARG A 230 -13.75 -43.11 59.25
C ARG A 230 -14.24 -42.46 57.95
N GLU A 231 -15.56 -42.36 57.78
CA GLU A 231 -16.13 -41.70 56.60
C GLU A 231 -15.82 -40.20 56.59
N LEU A 232 -15.84 -39.54 57.74
CA LEU A 232 -15.43 -38.15 57.88
C LEU A 232 -13.95 -37.96 57.54
N GLU A 233 -13.06 -38.88 57.96
CA GLU A 233 -11.65 -38.87 57.57
C GLU A 233 -11.48 -39.06 56.06
N ARG A 234 -12.21 -39.99 55.45
CA ARG A 234 -12.23 -40.20 53.99
C ARG A 234 -12.68 -38.94 53.25
N LEU A 235 -13.75 -38.28 53.70
CA LEU A 235 -14.25 -37.04 53.12
C LEU A 235 -13.27 -35.88 53.29
N LYS A 236 -12.59 -35.77 54.44
CA LYS A 236 -11.50 -34.79 54.64
C LYS A 236 -10.36 -35.01 53.66
N GLN A 237 -9.99 -36.27 53.39
CA GLN A 237 -8.95 -36.59 52.43
C GLN A 237 -9.36 -36.21 51.00
N LEU A 238 -10.59 -36.55 50.60
CA LEU A 238 -11.13 -36.13 49.30
C LEU A 238 -11.20 -34.60 49.14
N LEU A 239 -11.55 -33.88 50.21
CA LEU A 239 -11.56 -32.41 50.18
C LEU A 239 -10.14 -31.87 49.90
N LYS A 240 -9.12 -32.39 50.58
CA LYS A 240 -7.71 -32.01 50.35
C LYS A 240 -7.28 -32.29 48.92
N GLU A 241 -7.62 -33.46 48.37
CA GLU A 241 -7.32 -33.82 46.97
C GLU A 241 -7.98 -32.83 46.00
N LYS A 242 -9.22 -32.44 46.26
CA LYS A 242 -9.93 -31.44 45.44
C LYS A 242 -9.35 -30.04 45.56
N ASP A 243 -8.85 -29.66 46.73
CA ASP A 243 -8.18 -28.37 46.90
C ASP A 243 -6.83 -28.32 46.17
N ILE A 244 -6.10 -29.43 46.13
CA ILE A 244 -4.88 -29.57 45.31
C ILE A 244 -5.22 -29.47 43.82
N GLU A 245 -6.24 -30.18 43.35
CA GLU A 245 -6.70 -30.12 41.95
C GLU A 245 -7.14 -28.70 41.57
N LYS A 246 -7.91 -28.01 42.41
CA LYS A 246 -8.27 -26.60 42.19
C LYS A 246 -7.05 -25.69 42.11
N ALA A 247 -6.05 -25.91 42.96
CA ALA A 247 -4.82 -25.13 42.94
C ALA A 247 -4.01 -25.37 41.65
N LEU A 248 -3.99 -26.60 41.13
CA LEU A 248 -3.38 -26.92 39.83
C LEU A 248 -4.13 -26.24 38.69
N LEU A 249 -5.46 -26.38 38.64
CA LEU A 249 -6.29 -25.72 37.62
C LEU A 249 -6.17 -24.20 37.66
N ALA A 250 -6.01 -23.60 38.83
CA ALA A 250 -5.79 -22.16 38.95
C ALA A 250 -4.43 -21.74 38.38
N LYS A 251 -3.38 -22.56 38.54
CA LYS A 251 -2.07 -22.30 37.92
C LYS A 251 -2.13 -22.45 36.40
N GLU A 252 -2.68 -23.55 35.90
CA GLU A 252 -2.86 -23.77 34.46
C GLU A 252 -3.71 -22.68 33.82
N LYS A 253 -4.76 -22.20 34.50
CA LYS A 253 -5.56 -21.07 34.04
C LYS A 253 -4.70 -19.81 33.86
N ILE A 254 -3.85 -19.48 34.83
CA ILE A 254 -2.99 -18.30 34.77
C ILE A 254 -1.96 -18.44 33.63
N GLU A 255 -1.38 -19.62 33.45
CA GLU A 255 -0.46 -19.91 32.35
C GLU A 255 -1.15 -19.75 30.98
N LEU A 256 -2.37 -20.28 30.83
CA LEU A 256 -3.15 -20.10 29.61
C LEU A 256 -3.55 -18.64 29.36
N GLU A 257 -3.91 -17.89 30.40
CA GLU A 257 -4.17 -16.44 30.29
C GLU A 257 -2.92 -15.69 29.81
N GLN A 258 -1.73 -16.05 30.29
CA GLN A 258 -0.46 -15.47 29.82
C GLN A 258 -0.17 -15.82 28.36
N ASP A 259 -0.39 -17.08 27.96
CA ASP A 259 -0.22 -17.53 26.58
C ASP A 259 -1.16 -16.81 25.62
N VAL A 260 -2.42 -16.60 26.04
CA VAL A 260 -3.41 -15.82 25.27
C VAL A 260 -2.94 -14.37 25.12
N CYS A 261 -2.55 -13.70 26.19
CA CYS A 261 -2.01 -12.33 26.11
C CYS A 261 -0.80 -12.26 25.16
N ALA A 262 0.14 -13.20 25.28
CA ALA A 262 1.30 -13.26 24.39
C ALA A 262 0.92 -13.55 22.92
N ALA A 263 -0.13 -14.33 22.68
CA ALA A 263 -0.66 -14.55 21.34
C ALA A 263 -1.33 -13.29 20.76
N GLU A 264 -2.08 -12.53 21.58
CA GLU A 264 -2.69 -11.26 21.20
C GLU A 264 -1.64 -10.19 20.86
N ASP A 265 -0.56 -10.10 21.65
CA ASP A 265 0.56 -9.20 21.39
C ASP A 265 1.23 -9.53 20.05
N ARG A 266 1.58 -10.82 19.83
CA ARG A 266 2.14 -11.28 18.55
C ARG A 266 1.21 -11.03 17.36
N MET A 267 -0.10 -11.25 17.53
CA MET A 267 -1.08 -10.96 16.49
C MET A 267 -1.15 -9.45 16.18
N SER A 268 -1.05 -8.61 17.22
CA SER A 268 -1.03 -7.15 17.08
C SER A 268 0.22 -6.67 16.36
N GLU A 269 1.39 -7.22 16.68
CA GLU A 269 2.66 -6.97 15.97
C GLU A 269 2.57 -7.34 14.50
N ILE A 270 2.07 -8.53 14.18
CA ILE A 270 1.87 -8.99 12.79
C ILE A 270 0.89 -8.07 12.06
N SER A 271 -0.21 -7.66 12.70
CA SER A 271 -1.19 -6.74 12.13
C SER A 271 -0.61 -5.35 11.84
N ILE A 272 0.25 -4.84 12.74
CA ILE A 272 0.99 -3.59 12.51
C ILE A 272 1.98 -3.77 11.36
N GLY A 273 2.75 -4.85 11.34
CA GLY A 273 3.70 -5.17 10.28
C GLY A 273 3.04 -5.27 8.90
N TRP A 274 1.86 -5.91 8.82
CA TRP A 274 1.10 -6.00 7.58
C TRP A 274 0.60 -4.63 7.10
N ARG A 275 0.12 -3.77 8.03
CA ARG A 275 -0.28 -2.40 7.68
C ARG A 275 0.90 -1.56 7.20
N ASN A 276 2.06 -1.68 7.84
CA ASN A 276 3.26 -0.95 7.45
C ASN A 276 3.75 -1.37 6.06
N THR A 277 3.88 -2.67 5.80
CA THR A 277 4.28 -3.19 4.48
C THR A 277 3.27 -2.80 3.40
N ARG A 278 1.97 -2.80 3.71
CA ARG A 278 0.95 -2.27 2.80
C ARG A 278 1.16 -0.79 2.48
N ASN A 279 1.37 0.04 3.50
CA ASN A 279 1.61 1.49 3.31
C ASN A 279 2.87 1.74 2.49
N GLU A 280 3.95 0.99 2.75
CA GLU A 280 5.19 1.05 1.95
C GLU A 280 4.95 0.70 0.49
N LEU A 281 4.16 -0.35 0.21
CA LEU A 281 3.77 -0.72 -1.15
C LEU A 281 2.92 0.36 -1.82
N GLU A 282 1.97 0.97 -1.10
CA GLU A 282 1.15 2.07 -1.61
C GLU A 282 2.01 3.31 -1.92
N CYS A 283 2.97 3.66 -1.04
CA CYS A 283 3.95 4.71 -1.29
C CYS A 283 4.84 4.41 -2.50
N ALA A 284 5.35 3.18 -2.63
CA ALA A 284 6.17 2.77 -3.78
C ALA A 284 5.38 2.83 -5.10
N ARG A 285 4.09 2.44 -5.09
CA ARG A 285 3.19 2.59 -6.24
C ARG A 285 2.96 4.05 -6.60
N ALA A 286 2.76 4.92 -5.62
CA ALA A 286 2.61 6.35 -5.85
C ALA A 286 3.89 6.98 -6.43
N ALA A 287 5.06 6.62 -5.89
CA ALA A 287 6.35 7.06 -6.40
C ALA A 287 6.59 6.58 -7.84
N ARG A 288 6.27 5.32 -8.13
CA ARG A 288 6.31 4.77 -9.50
C ARG A 288 5.38 5.55 -10.44
N GLY A 289 4.14 5.82 -10.03
CA GLY A 289 3.19 6.60 -10.83
C GLY A 289 3.71 8.01 -11.13
N SER A 290 4.32 8.68 -10.16
CA SER A 290 4.96 9.98 -10.36
C SER A 290 6.15 9.90 -11.31
N ALA A 291 7.00 8.87 -11.20
CA ALA A 291 8.12 8.66 -12.11
C ALA A 291 7.64 8.38 -13.54
N GLU A 292 6.61 7.56 -13.73
CA GLU A 292 5.99 7.29 -15.04
C GLU A 292 5.42 8.58 -15.66
N GLN A 293 4.76 9.42 -14.86
CA GLN A 293 4.28 10.74 -15.32
C GLN A 293 5.43 11.65 -15.74
N SER A 294 6.50 11.74 -14.95
CA SER A 294 7.68 12.54 -15.30
C SER A 294 8.32 12.06 -16.61
N LEU A 295 8.42 10.74 -16.78
CA LEU A 295 8.99 10.14 -17.98
C LEU A 295 8.08 10.34 -19.21
N ALA A 296 6.77 10.38 -19.02
CA ALA A 296 5.83 10.75 -20.08
C ALA A 296 5.99 12.21 -20.51
N LEU A 297 6.20 13.14 -19.56
CA LEU A 297 6.50 14.55 -19.85
C LEU A 297 7.82 14.70 -20.60
N GLU A 298 8.88 14.01 -20.17
CA GLU A 298 10.17 13.99 -20.88
C GLU A 298 10.03 13.45 -22.30
N ARG A 299 9.28 12.36 -22.50
CA ARG A 299 8.99 11.82 -23.84
C ARG A 299 8.24 12.84 -24.69
N ALA A 300 7.26 13.55 -24.14
CA ALA A 300 6.54 14.60 -24.86
C ALA A 300 7.47 15.75 -25.26
N ALA A 301 8.32 16.23 -24.33
CA ALA A 301 9.30 17.27 -24.59
C ALA A 301 10.31 16.86 -25.69
N VAL A 302 10.77 15.60 -25.69
CA VAL A 302 11.64 15.07 -26.75
C VAL A 302 10.93 15.07 -28.10
N MET A 303 9.65 14.68 -28.16
CA MET A 303 8.87 14.72 -29.41
C MET A 303 8.68 16.15 -29.92
N GLU A 304 8.42 17.11 -29.03
CA GLU A 304 8.34 18.53 -29.38
C GLU A 304 9.68 19.06 -29.92
N ALA A 305 10.80 18.72 -29.27
CA ALA A 305 12.13 19.09 -29.72
C ALA A 305 12.46 18.49 -31.10
N GLN A 306 12.06 17.24 -31.35
CA GLN A 306 12.18 16.60 -32.67
C GLN A 306 11.36 17.33 -33.72
N ALA A 307 10.10 17.68 -33.42
CA ALA A 307 9.25 18.43 -34.32
C ALA A 307 9.83 19.82 -34.64
N GLN A 308 10.39 20.52 -33.66
CA GLN A 308 11.08 21.79 -33.85
C GLN A 308 12.33 21.64 -34.72
N ARG A 309 13.13 20.60 -34.49
CA ARG A 309 14.31 20.28 -35.31
C ARG A 309 13.92 20.00 -36.75
N ASP A 310 12.91 19.18 -36.98
CA ASP A 310 12.45 18.84 -38.33
C ASP A 310 11.87 20.06 -39.05
N HIS A 311 11.17 20.95 -38.32
CA HIS A 311 10.74 22.25 -38.85
C HIS A 311 11.93 23.14 -39.24
N ALA A 312 12.97 23.20 -38.40
CA ALA A 312 14.19 23.95 -38.71
C ALA A 312 14.89 23.39 -39.96
N TYR A 313 15.00 22.07 -40.11
CA TYR A 313 15.55 21.45 -41.32
C TYR A 313 14.73 21.77 -42.57
N ARG A 314 13.40 21.73 -42.51
CA ARG A 314 12.55 22.16 -43.64
C ARG A 314 12.82 23.61 -44.01
N ARG A 315 12.97 24.50 -43.02
CA ARG A 315 13.28 25.91 -43.28
C ARG A 315 14.67 26.10 -43.88
N ILE A 316 15.67 25.34 -43.43
CA ILE A 316 17.01 25.34 -44.03
C ILE A 316 16.94 24.88 -45.48
N SER A 317 16.23 23.79 -45.78
CA SER A 317 16.04 23.29 -47.15
C SER A 317 15.45 24.36 -48.08
N VAL A 318 14.42 25.08 -47.63
CA VAL A 318 13.84 26.20 -48.40
C VAL A 318 14.86 27.30 -48.65
N LEU A 319 15.64 27.68 -47.62
CA LEU A 319 16.68 28.69 -47.77
C LEU A 319 17.83 28.23 -48.67
N GLU A 320 18.20 26.95 -48.65
CA GLU A 320 19.17 26.36 -49.56
C GLU A 320 18.66 26.41 -51.01
N GLU A 321 17.39 26.07 -51.24
CA GLU A 321 16.75 26.21 -52.56
C GLU A 321 16.76 27.68 -53.02
N ASP A 322 16.36 28.63 -52.18
CA ASP A 322 16.40 30.06 -52.49
C ASP A 322 17.83 30.54 -52.80
N LEU A 323 18.82 30.09 -52.02
CA LEU A 323 20.23 30.40 -52.26
C LEU A 323 20.69 29.87 -53.63
N THR A 324 20.37 28.62 -53.97
CA THR A 324 20.73 28.06 -55.29
C THR A 324 20.04 28.82 -56.44
N GLN A 325 18.80 29.27 -56.25
CA GLN A 325 18.12 30.15 -57.22
C GLN A 325 18.86 31.48 -57.37
N HIS A 326 19.24 32.13 -56.26
CA HIS A 326 20.01 33.37 -56.28
C HIS A 326 21.39 33.20 -56.92
N GLU A 327 22.11 32.12 -56.61
CA GLU A 327 23.39 31.79 -57.25
C GLU A 327 23.24 31.61 -58.76
N SER A 328 22.16 30.94 -59.21
CA SER A 328 21.89 30.80 -60.64
C SER A 328 21.60 32.14 -61.33
N MET A 329 20.81 33.02 -60.68
CA MET A 329 20.53 34.37 -61.18
C MET A 329 21.79 35.24 -61.22
N LEU A 330 22.65 35.12 -60.21
CA LEU A 330 23.95 35.77 -60.18
C LEU A 330 24.82 35.28 -61.33
N ALA A 331 24.95 33.97 -61.52
CA ALA A 331 25.69 33.38 -62.62
C ALA A 331 25.17 33.85 -63.99
N THR A 332 23.85 33.94 -64.20
CA THR A 332 23.28 34.49 -65.44
C THR A 332 23.60 35.97 -65.60
N SER A 333 23.49 36.77 -64.53
CA SER A 333 23.81 38.20 -64.58
C SER A 333 25.31 38.46 -64.82
N GLU A 334 26.19 37.62 -64.27
CA GLU A 334 27.63 37.66 -64.53
C GLU A 334 27.93 37.26 -65.97
N GLN A 335 27.28 36.23 -66.50
CA GLN A 335 27.38 35.87 -67.91
C GLN A 335 26.95 37.02 -68.82
N GLU A 336 25.81 37.65 -68.55
CA GLU A 336 25.34 38.85 -69.26
C GLU A 336 26.34 40.00 -69.15
N ALA A 337 26.86 40.28 -67.95
CA ALA A 337 27.88 41.31 -67.74
C ALA A 337 29.16 41.01 -68.53
N THR A 338 29.62 39.76 -68.60
CA THR A 338 30.79 39.39 -69.42
C THR A 338 30.49 39.52 -70.92
N ALA A 339 29.28 39.17 -71.37
CA ALA A 339 28.86 39.36 -72.76
C ALA A 339 28.80 40.85 -73.13
N LEU A 340 28.26 41.68 -72.24
CA LEU A 340 28.24 43.14 -72.42
C LEU A 340 29.66 43.71 -72.45
N ARG A 341 30.58 43.26 -71.57
CA ARG A 341 32.00 43.66 -71.62
C ARG A 341 32.64 43.29 -72.96
N ARG A 342 32.43 42.07 -73.46
CA ARG A 342 32.91 41.65 -74.80
C ARG A 342 32.33 42.52 -75.92
N ASN A 343 31.03 42.80 -75.90
CA ASN A 343 30.38 43.67 -76.88
C ASN A 343 30.95 45.11 -76.85
N VAL A 344 31.24 45.63 -75.65
CA VAL A 344 31.88 46.95 -75.50
C VAL A 344 33.30 46.92 -76.05
N GLU A 345 34.10 45.89 -75.76
CA GLU A 345 35.43 45.71 -76.32
C GLU A 345 35.41 45.57 -77.86
N GLU A 346 34.48 44.81 -78.42
CA GLU A 346 34.29 44.69 -79.87
C GLU A 346 33.91 46.02 -80.50
N ARG A 347 32.96 46.75 -79.91
CA ARG A 347 32.61 48.11 -80.36
C ARG A 347 33.79 49.06 -80.26
N GLN A 348 34.59 48.97 -79.20
CA GLN A 348 35.81 49.76 -79.05
C GLN A 348 36.83 49.43 -80.14
N ARG A 349 37.05 48.14 -80.46
CA ARG A 349 37.91 47.72 -81.58
C ARG A 349 37.40 48.26 -82.92
N LEU A 350 36.09 48.18 -83.18
CA LEU A 350 35.48 48.74 -84.38
C LEU A 350 35.65 50.26 -84.45
N LEU A 351 35.50 50.97 -83.33
CA LEU A 351 35.77 52.41 -83.25
C LEU A 351 37.23 52.73 -83.51
N ASP A 352 38.16 51.95 -82.96
CA ASP A 352 39.59 52.14 -83.19
C ASP A 352 39.96 51.89 -84.67
N ASP A 353 39.40 50.86 -85.29
CA ASP A 353 39.64 50.53 -86.69
C ASP A 353 39.02 51.56 -87.65
N THR A 354 37.79 52.03 -87.37
CA THR A 354 37.19 53.14 -88.12
C THR A 354 37.98 54.44 -87.93
N CYS A 355 38.49 54.72 -86.74
CA CYS A 355 39.41 55.85 -86.51
C CYS A 355 40.71 55.72 -87.32
N LYS A 356 41.29 54.51 -87.42
CA LYS A 356 42.45 54.25 -88.28
C LYS A 356 42.11 54.46 -89.76
N GLN A 357 40.97 53.94 -90.23
CA GLN A 357 40.50 54.13 -91.60
C GLN A 357 40.26 55.60 -91.93
N LEU A 358 39.60 56.37 -91.04
CA LEU A 358 39.43 57.81 -91.20
C LEU A 358 40.77 58.55 -91.26
N LYS A 359 41.76 58.17 -90.45
CA LYS A 359 43.11 58.76 -90.54
C LYS A 359 43.74 58.49 -91.91
N LEU A 360 43.62 57.27 -92.44
CA LEU A 360 44.09 56.92 -93.78
C LEU A 360 43.32 57.67 -94.88
N GLU A 361 42.01 57.81 -94.76
CA GLU A 361 41.18 58.62 -95.67
C GLU A 361 41.59 60.10 -95.64
N ILE A 362 41.81 60.68 -94.46
CA ILE A 362 42.28 62.07 -94.35
C ILE A 362 43.66 62.22 -95.02
N GLN A 363 44.56 61.25 -94.83
CA GLN A 363 45.88 61.27 -95.48
C GLN A 363 45.76 61.15 -97.01
N THR A 364 44.90 60.27 -97.52
CA THR A 364 44.67 60.13 -98.97
C THR A 364 43.98 61.35 -99.56
N ARG A 365 42.97 61.92 -98.91
CA ARG A 365 42.35 63.20 -99.31
C ARG A 365 43.37 64.34 -99.32
N LYS A 366 44.30 64.39 -98.35
CA LYS A 366 45.41 65.36 -98.36
C LYS A 366 46.35 65.18 -99.56
N ARG A 367 46.66 63.94 -99.94
CA ARG A 367 47.45 63.63 -101.14
C ARG A 367 46.71 64.05 -102.41
N ILE A 368 45.45 63.64 -102.56
CA ILE A 368 44.61 63.97 -103.72
C ILE A 368 44.40 65.49 -103.84
N THR A 369 44.17 66.20 -102.73
CA THR A 369 44.04 67.67 -102.76
C THR A 369 45.35 68.37 -103.13
N ALA A 370 46.50 67.84 -102.72
CA ALA A 370 47.80 68.34 -103.17
C ALA A 370 48.02 68.07 -104.67
N GLU A 371 47.65 66.89 -105.16
CA GLU A 371 47.70 66.54 -106.59
C GLU A 371 46.75 67.42 -107.42
N CYS A 372 45.52 67.65 -106.95
CA CYS A 372 44.56 68.56 -107.60
C CYS A 372 45.07 70.00 -107.63
N ARG A 373 45.73 70.49 -106.57
CA ARG A 373 46.39 71.81 -106.59
C ARG A 373 47.49 71.86 -107.64
N ALA A 374 48.39 70.88 -107.65
CA ALA A 374 49.46 70.81 -108.64
C ALA A 374 48.93 70.70 -110.09
N LEU A 375 47.82 69.99 -110.32
CA LEU A 375 47.16 69.92 -111.62
C LEU A 375 46.46 71.24 -111.98
N SER A 376 45.84 71.91 -111.02
CA SER A 376 45.22 73.24 -111.22
C SER A 376 46.27 74.30 -111.55
N GLU A 377 47.42 74.29 -110.88
CA GLU A 377 48.56 75.16 -111.20
C GLU A 377 49.10 74.90 -112.61
N ARG A 378 49.23 73.61 -113.01
CA ARG A 378 49.61 73.26 -114.39
C ARG A 378 48.57 73.72 -115.42
N MET A 379 47.28 73.57 -115.12
CA MET A 379 46.20 74.06 -115.99
C MET A 379 46.22 75.58 -116.10
N LEU A 380 46.43 76.32 -115.00
CA LEU A 380 46.54 77.78 -115.03
C LEU A 380 47.75 78.25 -115.83
N ALA A 381 48.90 77.57 -115.70
CA ALA A 381 50.08 77.84 -116.52
C ALA A 381 49.80 77.59 -118.01
N LYS A 382 49.14 76.47 -118.35
CA LYS A 382 48.73 76.17 -119.74
C LYS A 382 47.69 77.14 -120.27
N ALA A 383 46.74 77.59 -119.43
CA ALA A 383 45.76 78.60 -119.80
C ALA A 383 46.42 79.95 -120.09
N ALA A 384 47.42 80.35 -119.30
CA ALA A 384 48.22 81.53 -119.54
C ALA A 384 49.02 81.43 -120.87
N GLU A 385 49.63 80.27 -121.16
CA GLU A 385 50.28 80.02 -122.45
C GLU A 385 49.29 80.13 -123.63
N THR A 386 48.06 79.61 -123.50
CA THR A 386 47.04 79.75 -124.55
C THR A 386 46.51 81.17 -124.72
N ALA A 387 46.48 81.97 -123.65
CA ALA A 387 46.11 83.38 -123.72
C ALA A 387 47.18 84.18 -124.48
N VAL A 388 48.47 83.95 -124.20
CA VAL A 388 49.59 84.56 -124.93
C VAL A 388 49.56 84.19 -126.42
N LEU A 389 49.34 82.91 -126.75
CA LEU A 389 49.18 82.46 -128.14
C LEU A 389 47.94 83.07 -128.81
N GLY A 390 46.87 83.32 -128.05
CA GLY A 390 45.66 84.01 -128.51
C GLY A 390 45.92 85.48 -128.85
N ASP A 391 46.68 86.18 -128.01
CA ASP A 391 47.09 87.56 -128.23
C ASP A 391 48.01 87.66 -129.46
N GLU A 392 48.98 86.75 -129.61
CA GLU A 392 49.85 86.66 -130.80
C GLU A 392 49.06 86.38 -132.09
N LEU A 393 48.05 85.50 -132.04
CA LEU A 393 47.14 85.23 -133.16
C LEU A 393 46.31 86.47 -133.56
N SER A 394 45.88 87.26 -132.57
CA SER A 394 45.13 88.50 -132.83
C SER A 394 46.03 89.54 -133.51
N GLU A 395 47.30 89.62 -133.13
CA GLU A 395 48.28 90.53 -133.70
C GLU A 395 48.64 90.15 -135.14
N VAL A 396 48.77 88.85 -135.43
CA VAL A 396 48.97 88.32 -136.79
C VAL A 396 47.76 88.59 -137.67
N ARG A 397 46.53 88.41 -137.15
CA ARG A 397 45.30 88.74 -137.89
C ARG A 397 45.19 90.23 -138.23
N ALA A 398 45.59 91.11 -137.32
CA ALA A 398 45.62 92.56 -137.57
C ALA A 398 46.66 92.97 -138.63
N ARG A 399 47.79 92.26 -138.71
CA ARG A 399 48.80 92.47 -139.77
C ARG A 399 48.29 91.96 -141.13
N LEU A 400 47.52 90.88 -141.13
CA LEU A 400 46.93 90.31 -142.35
C LEU A 400 45.86 91.24 -142.94
N THR A 401 44.96 91.78 -142.13
CA THR A 401 43.93 92.74 -142.59
C THR A 401 44.54 94.04 -143.10
N ARG A 402 45.65 94.51 -142.50
CA ARG A 402 46.40 95.67 -143.01
C ARG A 402 47.04 95.41 -144.38
N LEU A 403 47.64 94.24 -144.57
CA LEU A 403 48.22 93.84 -145.85
C LEU A 403 47.15 93.62 -146.93
N GLU A 404 45.96 93.13 -146.57
CA GLU A 404 44.82 93.02 -147.49
C GLU A 404 44.32 94.40 -147.94
N LEU A 405 44.34 95.41 -147.07
CA LEU A 405 43.97 96.80 -147.39
C LEU A 405 45.02 97.48 -148.30
N GLU A 406 46.30 97.19 -148.08
CA GLU A 406 47.43 97.64 -148.92
C GLU A 406 47.41 96.96 -150.32
N LEU A 407 46.90 95.73 -150.41
CA LEU A 407 46.66 95.02 -151.68
C LEU A 407 45.45 95.54 -152.45
N ALA A 408 44.40 95.99 -151.76
CA ALA A 408 43.23 96.60 -152.39
C ALA A 408 43.55 97.98 -152.98
N THR A 409 44.31 98.80 -152.27
CA THR A 409 44.71 100.15 -152.71
C THR A 409 45.73 100.12 -153.86
N THR A 410 46.62 99.13 -153.93
CA THR A 410 47.53 98.93 -155.07
C THR A 410 46.83 98.39 -156.31
N ARG A 411 45.74 97.62 -156.16
CA ARG A 411 44.89 97.18 -157.28
C ARG A 411 44.03 98.31 -157.86
N GLU A 412 43.54 99.21 -157.02
CA GLU A 412 42.78 100.39 -157.48
C GLU A 412 43.67 101.43 -158.19
N GLN A 413 44.93 101.58 -157.78
CA GLN A 413 45.90 102.45 -158.47
C GLN A 413 46.38 101.90 -159.84
N LEU A 414 46.24 100.59 -160.09
CA LEU A 414 46.69 99.97 -161.35
C LEU A 414 45.66 100.05 -162.51
N ASN A 415 44.39 100.37 -162.23
CA ASN A 415 43.33 100.40 -163.24
C ASN A 415 43.19 101.73 -164.00
N TRP A 416 43.99 102.75 -163.68
CA TRP A 416 43.78 104.14 -164.16
C TRP A 416 44.71 104.61 -165.29
N TRP A 417 45.53 103.74 -165.93
CA TRP A 417 46.49 104.17 -166.97
C TRP A 417 46.27 103.56 -168.38
N PRO A 418 46.50 104.31 -169.50
CA PRO A 418 46.00 103.99 -170.86
C PRO A 418 46.94 103.14 -171.74
N ARG A 419 46.38 102.51 -172.78
CA ARG A 419 46.97 101.52 -173.71
C ARG A 419 47.77 102.08 -174.91
N PRO A 420 48.85 102.82 -174.67
CA PRO A 420 50.04 102.54 -175.45
C PRO A 420 51.22 102.31 -174.51
N LEU A 421 51.83 101.11 -174.63
CA LEU A 421 53.07 100.65 -173.98
C LEU A 421 52.98 99.62 -172.84
N THR A 422 51.91 98.81 -172.79
CA THR A 422 52.01 97.41 -172.31
C THR A 422 52.93 96.54 -173.21
N ARG A 423 53.38 97.08 -174.34
CA ARG A 423 54.38 96.47 -175.24
C ARG A 423 55.83 96.75 -174.87
N MET A 424 56.14 97.63 -173.90
CA MET A 424 57.53 98.02 -173.60
C MET A 424 58.10 97.52 -172.27
N LEU A 425 57.28 96.98 -171.35
CA LEU A 425 57.79 96.49 -170.05
C LEU A 425 57.99 94.96 -169.97
N GLY A 426 57.54 94.20 -170.96
CA GLY A 426 57.86 92.76 -171.08
C GLY A 426 59.25 92.46 -171.65
N MET A 427 59.88 93.42 -172.33
CA MET A 427 61.16 93.22 -173.03
C MET A 427 62.42 93.50 -172.18
N ALA A 428 62.29 94.02 -170.94
CA ALA A 428 63.45 94.39 -170.12
C ALA A 428 63.54 93.66 -168.77
N ARG A 429 62.87 92.51 -168.60
CA ARG A 429 63.16 91.58 -167.48
C ARG A 429 63.97 90.35 -167.92
N CYS A 430 64.24 90.21 -169.22
CA CYS A 430 65.09 89.17 -169.81
C CYS A 430 66.56 89.59 -170.02
N TRP A 431 66.99 90.76 -169.52
CA TRP A 431 68.37 91.23 -169.65
C TRP A 431 68.99 91.36 -168.26
N LEU A 432 69.64 90.30 -167.78
CA LEU A 432 70.50 90.28 -166.58
C LEU A 432 69.85 89.81 -165.27
N ARG A 433 69.21 88.63 -165.34
CA ARG A 433 69.74 87.52 -164.54
C ARG A 433 70.21 86.29 -165.34
N GLN A 434 70.50 86.45 -166.65
CA GLN A 434 71.82 86.14 -167.23
C GLN A 434 71.86 86.38 -168.76
N PRO A 435 72.99 86.86 -169.34
CA PRO A 435 73.10 87.16 -170.77
C PRO A 435 73.69 86.02 -171.64
N MET A 436 72.95 85.69 -172.72
CA MET A 436 73.34 85.21 -174.08
C MET A 436 73.90 83.77 -174.26
N SER A 437 73.57 82.99 -175.32
CA SER A 437 73.31 83.38 -176.73
C SER A 437 72.42 82.41 -177.55
N VAL A 438 71.88 82.96 -178.65
CA VAL A 438 71.25 82.42 -179.89
C VAL A 438 71.92 81.11 -180.40
N PRO A 439 71.25 79.96 -180.70
CA PRO A 439 69.92 79.74 -181.32
C PRO A 439 69.09 78.56 -180.70
N GLU A 440 67.96 78.19 -181.31
CA GLU A 440 67.07 77.02 -181.02
C GLU A 440 65.95 77.16 -179.96
N ALA A 441 65.35 78.35 -179.93
CA ALA A 441 63.91 78.43 -180.17
C ALA A 441 63.55 77.62 -181.45
N VAL A 442 62.57 76.72 -181.39
CA VAL A 442 61.56 76.50 -182.46
C VAL A 442 60.60 75.33 -182.18
N MET A 443 60.89 74.37 -181.30
CA MET A 443 59.96 73.25 -181.13
C MET A 443 59.31 73.21 -179.75
N TRP A 444 58.03 72.83 -179.73
CA TRP A 444 57.25 72.48 -178.54
C TRP A 444 56.62 73.67 -177.81
N THR A 445 56.02 74.61 -178.55
CA THR A 445 54.55 74.62 -178.73
C THR A 445 54.02 73.22 -178.98
N LEU A 446 53.24 72.66 -178.05
CA LEU A 446 52.08 71.81 -178.33
C LEU A 446 51.50 71.21 -177.03
N VAL A 447 50.22 71.52 -176.82
CA VAL A 447 49.18 70.68 -176.19
C VAL A 447 48.79 70.99 -174.72
N PRO A 448 47.47 71.03 -174.42
CA PRO A 448 46.88 71.77 -173.29
C PRO A 448 46.10 70.86 -172.30
N ALA A 449 45.27 71.49 -171.44
CA ALA A 449 44.19 70.94 -170.58
C ALA A 449 44.63 70.50 -169.17
N ARG A 450 43.90 70.71 -168.05
CA ARG A 450 42.51 71.10 -167.75
C ARG A 450 42.44 71.45 -166.24
N HIS A 451 41.81 72.56 -165.83
CA HIS A 451 40.52 72.67 -165.11
C HIS A 451 40.44 72.13 -163.67
N GLY A 452 39.94 72.99 -162.77
CA GLY A 452 39.32 72.63 -161.49
C GLY A 452 39.58 73.66 -160.40
N CYS A 453 38.54 74.41 -160.05
CA CYS A 453 38.52 75.47 -159.03
C CYS A 453 38.96 75.03 -157.63
#